data_AF-A0A928ZXI9-F1
#
_entry.id   AF-A0A928ZXI9-F1
#
_cell.length_a   1.000
_cell.length_b   1.000
_cell.length_c   1.000
_cell.angle_alpha   90.00
_cell.angle_beta   90.00
_cell.angle_gamma   90.00
#
_symmetry.space_group_name_H-M   'P 1'
#
loop_
_entity.id
_entity.type
_entity.pdbx_description
1 polymer ?
#
loop_
_entity_poly.entity_id
_entity_poly.type
_entity_poly.pdbx_seq_one_letter_code
_entity_poly.pdbx_strand_id
1 'polypeptide(L)'
;MKKRTYSFQLALSKSEIADYFDLRQQIFCEEQGLFQGDDRDSIDHRSYPIVAIAHTLDQPDQVVGVVRIYEEMSRLWYGGRLGVHP
;
A
#
# COMPACT_ATOMS: atom_id res chain seq x y z
N MET A 1 -6.14 22.69 13.14
CA MET A 1 -5.58 21.50 12.46
C MET A 1 -5.42 21.84 10.98
N LYS A 2 -4.27 21.55 10.36
CA LYS A 2 -4.11 21.71 8.91
C LYS A 2 -5.12 20.79 8.21
N LYS A 3 -5.80 21.27 7.17
CA LYS A 3 -6.75 20.46 6.39
C LYS A 3 -5.94 19.41 5.60
N ARG A 4 -6.14 18.14 5.92
CA ARG A 4 -5.53 16.99 5.22
C ARG A 4 -6.58 16.40 4.29
N THR A 5 -6.27 16.28 3.01
CA THR A 5 -7.13 15.61 2.02
C THR A 5 -6.49 14.31 1.57
N TYR A 6 -7.29 13.38 1.08
CA TYR A 6 -6.80 12.07 0.65
C TYR A 6 -7.22 11.77 -0.77
N SER A 7 -6.33 11.14 -1.53
CA SER A 7 -6.65 10.51 -2.82
C SER A 7 -6.36 9.01 -2.76
N PHE A 8 -7.01 8.25 -3.64
CA PHE A 8 -6.85 6.81 -3.73
C PHE A 8 -6.65 6.43 -5.19
N GLN A 9 -5.58 5.69 -5.48
CA GLN A 9 -5.24 5.32 -6.85
C GLN A 9 -4.46 4.01 -6.91
N LEU A 10 -4.40 3.42 -8.10
CA LEU A 10 -3.43 2.36 -8.37
C LEU A 10 -2.02 2.94 -8.29
N ALA A 11 -1.11 2.25 -7.61
CA ALA A 11 0.31 2.59 -7.66
C ALA A 11 0.89 2.09 -8.99
N LEU A 12 1.22 3.03 -9.88
CA LEU A 12 1.70 2.71 -11.23
C LEU A 12 3.12 3.24 -11.46
N SER A 13 3.50 4.31 -10.78
CA SER A 13 4.86 4.84 -10.84
C SER A 13 5.81 4.02 -9.97
N LYS A 14 7.10 4.05 -10.31
CA LYS A 14 8.13 3.35 -9.53
C LYS A 14 8.20 3.85 -8.08
N SER A 15 8.01 5.15 -7.85
CA SER A 15 8.00 5.74 -6.51
C SER A 15 6.81 5.26 -5.69
N GLU A 16 5.59 5.29 -6.24
CA GLU A 16 4.40 4.81 -5.52
C GLU A 16 4.48 3.32 -5.20
N ILE A 17 5.06 2.52 -6.11
CA ILE A 17 5.27 1.09 -5.87
C ILE A 17 6.31 0.88 -4.75
N ALA A 18 7.38 1.69 -4.71
CA ALA A 18 8.35 1.63 -3.62
C ALA A 18 7.68 2.01 -2.29
N ASP A 19 6.99 3.15 -2.22
CA ASP A 19 6.27 3.61 -1.03
C ASP A 19 5.22 2.59 -0.55
N TYR A 20 4.55 1.91 -1.48
CA TYR A 20 3.61 0.83 -1.19
C TYR A 20 4.29 -0.35 -0.48
N PHE A 21 5.46 -0.80 -0.94
CA PHE A 21 6.18 -1.90 -0.29
C PHE A 21 6.82 -1.46 1.03
N ASP A 22 7.33 -0.23 1.12
CA ASP A 22 7.92 0.30 2.33
C ASP A 22 6.87 0.42 3.44
N LEU A 23 5.65 0.86 3.11
CA LEU A 23 4.56 0.93 4.09
C LEU A 23 4.09 -0.46 4.54
N ARG A 24 4.08 -1.45 3.63
CA ARG A 24 3.80 -2.84 4.02
C ARG A 24 4.86 -3.41 4.96
N GLN A 25 6.13 -3.12 4.72
CA GLN A 25 7.22 -3.55 5.60
C GLN A 25 7.07 -2.94 6.99
N GLN A 26 6.80 -1.63 7.08
CA GLN A 26 6.55 -0.95 8.36
C GLN A 26 5.40 -1.60 9.13
N ILE A 27 4.27 -1.87 8.48
CA ILE A 27 3.09 -2.44 9.16
C ILE A 27 3.30 -3.92 9.51
N PHE A 28 3.62 -4.76 8.53
CA PHE A 28 3.56 -6.21 8.70
C PHE A 28 4.85 -6.82 9.25
N CYS A 29 6.00 -6.18 9.02
CA CYS A 29 7.28 -6.68 9.53
C CYS A 29 7.67 -5.97 10.82
N GLU A 30 7.69 -4.63 10.82
CA GLU A 30 8.23 -3.86 11.95
C GLU A 30 7.22 -3.73 13.09
N GLU A 31 6.00 -3.27 12.81
CA GLU A 31 4.98 -3.04 13.84
C GLU A 31 4.37 -4.36 14.33
N GLN A 32 3.93 -5.23 13.42
CA GLN A 32 3.20 -6.45 13.78
C GLN A 32 4.08 -7.70 13.94
N GLY A 33 5.31 -7.69 13.40
CA GLY A 33 6.22 -8.84 13.51
C GLY A 33 5.71 -10.11 12.82
N LEU A 34 4.84 -10.00 11.81
CA LEU A 34 4.28 -11.15 11.10
C LEU A 34 5.26 -11.79 10.11
N PHE A 35 6.19 -10.99 9.58
CA PHE A 35 7.20 -11.43 8.61
C PHE A 35 8.60 -10.96 9.04
N GLN A 36 9.61 -11.71 8.61
CA GLN A 36 11.01 -11.37 8.84
C GLN A 36 11.62 -10.79 7.57
N GLY A 37 12.16 -9.57 7.65
CA GLY A 37 12.77 -8.88 6.51
C GLY A 37 11.74 -8.21 5.62
N ASP A 38 10.95 -8.98 4.85
CA ASP A 38 9.90 -8.45 3.98
C ASP A 38 8.63 -9.32 3.97
N ASP A 39 7.51 -8.73 3.59
CA ASP A 39 6.22 -9.41 3.49
C ASP A 39 5.84 -9.78 2.03
N ARG A 40 6.80 -9.76 1.10
CA ARG A 40 6.54 -9.98 -0.34
C ARG A 40 6.25 -11.45 -0.61
N ASP A 41 5.40 -11.70 -1.60
CA ASP A 41 5.09 -13.05 -2.07
C ASP A 41 4.85 -13.10 -3.58
N SER A 42 4.64 -14.31 -4.11
CA SER A 42 4.46 -14.54 -5.55
C SER A 42 3.23 -13.84 -6.16
N ILE A 43 2.25 -13.45 -5.34
CA ILE A 43 1.03 -12.77 -5.82
C ILE A 43 1.35 -11.31 -6.21
N ASP A 44 2.39 -10.71 -5.63
CA ASP A 44 2.77 -9.32 -5.90
C ASP A 44 3.00 -9.07 -7.40
N HIS A 45 3.52 -10.06 -8.13
CA HIS A 45 3.76 -9.99 -9.58
C HIS A 45 2.50 -9.88 -10.45
N ARG A 46 1.33 -10.32 -9.97
CA ARG A 46 0.06 -10.30 -10.71
C ARG A 46 -1.03 -9.48 -10.01
N SER A 47 -0.66 -8.72 -8.99
CA SER A 47 -1.59 -7.92 -8.20
C SER A 47 -1.60 -6.47 -8.65
N TYR A 48 -2.69 -5.79 -8.31
CA TYR A 48 -2.91 -4.38 -8.52
C TYR A 48 -2.79 -3.67 -7.16
N PRO A 49 -1.66 -3.00 -6.88
CA PRO A 49 -1.48 -2.24 -5.65
C PRO A 49 -2.32 -0.96 -5.71
N ILE A 50 -3.07 -0.69 -4.64
CA ILE A 50 -3.86 0.52 -4.44
C ILE A 50 -3.29 1.24 -3.21
N VAL A 51 -3.04 2.53 -3.34
CA VAL A 51 -2.49 3.38 -2.29
C VAL A 51 -3.48 4.48 -1.89
N ALA A 52 -3.49 4.81 -0.60
CA ALA A 52 -4.12 6.01 -0.07
C ALA A 52 -3.03 7.06 0.16
N ILE A 53 -3.16 8.23 -0.46
CA ILE A 53 -2.18 9.31 -0.41
C ILE A 53 -2.75 10.45 0.42
N ALA A 54 -2.01 10.87 1.45
CA ALA A 54 -2.29 12.05 2.24
C ALA A 54 -1.65 13.29 1.59
N HIS A 55 -2.49 14.29 1.29
CA HIS A 55 -2.07 15.60 0.82
C HIS A 55 -2.14 16.60 1.98
N THR A 56 -0.99 17.14 2.36
CA THR A 56 -0.87 18.17 3.40
C THR A 56 -0.16 19.39 2.83
N LEU A 57 -0.75 20.58 3.04
CA LEU A 57 -0.15 21.83 2.57
C LEU A 57 1.28 21.99 3.12
N ASP A 58 2.21 22.31 2.22
CA ASP A 58 3.64 22.48 2.47
C ASP A 58 4.40 21.21 2.89
N GLN A 59 3.85 20.03 2.59
CA GLN A 59 4.50 18.73 2.80
C GLN A 59 4.42 17.90 1.53
N PRO A 60 5.39 17.00 1.28
CA PRO A 60 5.28 16.04 0.20
C PRO A 60 4.08 15.12 0.43
N ASP A 61 3.50 14.65 -0.67
CA ASP A 61 2.48 13.61 -0.64
C ASP A 61 3.04 12.35 0.00
N GLN A 62 2.23 11.72 0.86
CA GLN A 62 2.65 10.55 1.62
C GLN A 62 1.66 9.41 1.40
N VAL A 63 2.15 8.23 1.02
CA VAL A 63 1.36 7.00 1.08
C VAL A 63 1.14 6.65 2.55
N VAL A 64 -0.12 6.60 2.98
CA VAL A 64 -0.54 6.32 4.37
C VAL A 64 -1.43 5.09 4.48
N GLY A 65 -1.78 4.48 3.34
CA GLY A 65 -2.56 3.26 3.30
C GLY A 65 -2.26 2.44 2.06
N VAL A 66 -2.37 1.13 2.21
CA VAL A 66 -2.07 0.14 1.18
C VAL A 66 -3.12 -0.96 1.18
N VAL A 67 -3.40 -1.47 -0.01
CA VAL A 67 -4.07 -2.75 -0.25
C VAL A 67 -3.64 -3.26 -1.63
N ARG A 68 -3.61 -4.57 -1.83
CA ARG A 68 -3.58 -5.15 -3.19
C ARG A 68 -4.88 -5.85 -3.50
N ILE A 69 -5.25 -5.86 -4.76
CA ILE A 69 -6.26 -6.76 -5.30
C ILE A 69 -5.67 -7.63 -6.40
N TYR A 70 -6.17 -8.83 -6.59
CA TYR A 70 -5.76 -9.70 -7.70
C TYR A 70 -6.90 -10.63 -8.10
N GLU A 71 -6.95 -10.96 -9.39
CA GLU A 71 -7.90 -11.91 -9.93
C GLU A 71 -7.33 -13.33 -9.78
N GLU A 72 -8.00 -14.17 -8.98
CA GLU A 72 -7.59 -15.56 -8.80
C GLU A 72 -8.08 -16.44 -9.96
N MET A 73 -9.30 -16.18 -10.42
CA MET A 73 -9.90 -16.76 -11.62
C MET A 73 -10.92 -15.76 -12.20
N SER A 74 -11.36 -15.99 -13.44
CA SER A 74 -12.28 -15.09 -14.15
C SER A 74 -13.43 -14.62 -13.26
N ARG A 75 -13.48 -13.30 -13.00
CA ARG A 75 -14.48 -12.60 -12.18
C ARG A 75 -14.45 -12.89 -10.67
N LEU A 76 -13.43 -13.59 -10.16
CA LEU A 76 -13.19 -13.78 -8.73
C LEU A 76 -11.94 -13.02 -8.29
N TRP A 77 -12.14 -12.00 -7.46
CA TRP A 77 -11.09 -11.11 -7.00
C TRP A 77 -10.89 -11.22 -5.50
N TYR A 78 -9.63 -11.27 -5.08
CA TYR A 78 -9.23 -11.24 -3.67
C TYR A 78 -8.53 -9.92 -3.35
N GLY A 79 -8.70 -9.47 -2.11
CA GLY A 79 -7.92 -8.40 -1.51
C GLY A 79 -6.89 -8.97 -0.54
N GLY A 80 -5.76 -8.29 -0.39
CA GLY A 80 -4.72 -8.67 0.57
C GLY A 80 -3.84 -7.50 0.98
N ARG A 81 -3.03 -7.69 2.03
CA ARG A 81 -2.10 -6.69 2.55
C ARG A 81 -2.75 -5.34 2.81
N LEU A 82 -3.97 -5.37 3.36
CA LEU A 82 -4.71 -4.17 3.77
C LEU A 82 -4.05 -3.60 5.03
N GLY A 83 -3.61 -2.36 4.98
CA GLY A 83 -2.97 -1.68 6.10
C GLY A 83 -3.04 -0.16 5.96
N VAL A 84 -3.04 0.53 7.10
CA VAL A 84 -2.96 1.99 7.22
C VAL A 84 -2.00 2.32 8.35
N HIS A 85 -1.20 3.37 8.16
CA HIS A 85 -0.22 3.84 9.13
C HIS A 85 -0.36 5.37 9.31
N PRO A 86 -0.25 5.91 10.54
CA PRO A 86 -0.49 7.32 10.86
C PRO A 86 0.37 8.35 10.10
#